data_AF-A0A7Y9Y203-F1
#
_entry.id   AF-A0A7Y9Y203-F1
#
_cell.length_a   1.000
_cell.length_b   1.000
_cell.length_c   1.000
_cell.angle_alpha   90.00
_cell.angle_beta   90.00
_cell.angle_gamma   90.00
#
_symmetry.space_group_name_H-M   'P 1'
#
loop_
_entity.id
_entity.type
_entity.pdbx_description
1 polymer ?
#
loop_
_entity_poly.entity_id
_entity_poly.type
_entity_poly.pdbx_seq_one_letter_code
_entity_poly.pdbx_strand_id
1 'polypeptide(L)'
;MDLELLGLRQAIAAWRDQAILDAAELLNTCGAESLEAFESNLHTAGPLDMIWDPASYAADAIDREMLAHSSGPLVTTLMQAAEDLGAKEPRFAALSKALAESASALDLPQIAEDASEPKARPTPTAPATPSPKWPALLLRRASELGRKASDNIGEAADSAARTLRDRTILHDRLRSAARTHLANRWMGRSGQPRPVLAQVILLIDETAAQARMLP
;
A
#
# COMPACT_ATOMS: atom_id res chain seq x y z
N MET A 1 25.57 27.51 -35.69
CA MET A 1 24.62 26.69 -34.94
C MET A 1 25.29 25.35 -34.76
N ASP A 2 25.56 24.96 -33.52
CA ASP A 2 26.30 23.73 -33.22
C ASP A 2 25.35 22.53 -33.27
N LEU A 3 25.47 21.73 -34.33
CA LEU A 3 24.61 20.57 -34.57
C LEU A 3 24.83 19.46 -33.54
N GLU A 4 26.04 19.36 -32.98
CA GLU A 4 26.37 18.37 -31.97
C GLU A 4 25.67 18.70 -30.64
N LEU A 5 25.70 19.97 -30.24
CA LEU A 5 24.98 20.46 -29.06
C LEU A 5 23.46 20.27 -29.20
N LEU A 6 22.91 20.49 -30.41
CA LEU A 6 21.50 20.26 -30.68
C LEU A 6 21.15 18.77 -30.54
N GLY A 7 21.95 17.88 -31.15
CA GLY A 7 21.76 16.44 -31.08
C GLY A 7 21.81 15.91 -29.65
N LEU A 8 22.73 16.43 -28.84
CA LEU A 8 22.81 16.04 -27.44
C LEU A 8 21.60 16.51 -26.62
N ARG A 9 21.13 17.74 -26.81
CA ARG A 9 19.93 18.23 -26.13
C ARG A 9 18.71 17.37 -26.44
N GLN A 10 18.60 16.89 -27.69
CA GLN A 10 17.58 15.94 -28.08
C GLN A 10 17.78 14.58 -27.40
N ALA A 11 19.01 14.07 -27.33
CA ALA A 11 19.33 12.83 -26.63
C ALA A 11 18.97 12.89 -25.14
N ILE A 12 19.23 14.01 -24.46
CA ILE A 12 18.83 14.23 -23.05
C ILE A 12 17.31 14.28 -22.91
N ALA A 13 16.60 14.88 -23.86
CA ALA A 13 15.13 14.87 -23.84
C ALA A 13 14.56 13.46 -24.00
N ALA A 14 15.09 12.67 -24.94
CA ALA A 14 14.68 11.29 -25.12
C ALA A 14 14.98 10.43 -23.88
N TRP A 15 16.17 10.60 -23.28
CA TRP A 15 16.54 9.91 -22.04
C TRP A 15 15.59 10.24 -20.89
N ARG A 16 15.28 11.52 -20.69
CA ARG A 16 14.36 11.98 -19.64
C ARG A 16 12.99 11.34 -19.78
N ASP A 17 12.44 11.37 -20.99
CA ASP A 17 11.11 10.83 -21.26
C ASP A 17 11.08 9.32 -21.02
N GLN A 18 12.12 8.60 -21.45
CA GLN A 18 12.24 7.16 -21.19
C GLN A 18 12.33 6.85 -19.69
N ALA A 19 13.21 7.54 -18.96
CA ALA A 19 13.38 7.32 -17.52
C ALA A 19 12.09 7.58 -16.72
N ILE A 20 11.30 8.59 -17.11
CA ILE A 20 9.99 8.87 -16.51
C ILE A 20 9.00 7.74 -16.82
N LEU A 21 8.98 7.23 -18.06
CA LEU A 21 8.09 6.14 -18.45
C LEU A 21 8.44 4.85 -17.69
N ASP A 22 9.72 4.50 -17.58
CA ASP A 22 10.18 3.31 -16.87
C ASP A 22 9.80 3.37 -15.39
N ALA A 23 9.98 4.52 -14.73
CA ALA A 23 9.58 4.72 -13.35
C ALA A 23 8.05 4.63 -13.15
N ALA A 24 7.27 5.17 -14.09
CA ALA A 24 5.82 5.10 -14.04
C ALA A 24 5.31 3.67 -14.28
N GLU A 25 5.89 2.93 -15.22
CA GLU A 25 5.57 1.53 -15.48
C GLU A 25 5.87 0.66 -14.26
N LEU A 26 7.03 0.87 -13.64
CA LEU A 26 7.40 0.17 -12.40
C LEU A 26 6.35 0.41 -11.30
N LEU A 27 6.06 1.67 -10.96
CA LEU A 27 5.15 1.98 -9.86
C LEU A 27 3.71 1.54 -10.15
N ASN A 28 3.28 1.54 -11.42
CA ASN A 28 2.01 0.96 -11.82
C ASN A 28 1.97 -0.56 -11.58
N THR A 29 3.05 -1.26 -11.94
CA THR A 29 3.17 -2.72 -11.76
C THR A 29 3.15 -3.07 -10.27
N CYS A 30 3.99 -2.41 -9.47
CA CYS A 30 3.98 -2.59 -8.01
C CYS A 30 2.63 -2.22 -7.40
N GLY A 31 1.94 -1.20 -7.92
CA GLY A 31 0.61 -0.81 -7.49
C GLY A 31 -0.45 -1.89 -7.74
N ALA A 32 -0.41 -2.54 -8.90
CA ALA A 32 -1.30 -3.65 -9.23
C ALA A 32 -1.03 -4.86 -8.32
N GLU A 33 0.23 -5.25 -8.16
CA GLU A 33 0.65 -6.36 -7.29
C GLU A 33 0.27 -6.10 -5.82
N SER A 34 0.43 -4.86 -5.35
CA SER A 34 0.08 -4.47 -3.98
C SER A 34 -1.41 -4.49 -3.72
N LEU A 35 -2.23 -4.10 -4.72
CA LEU A 35 -3.69 -4.23 -4.61
C LEU A 35 -4.13 -5.69 -4.60
N GLU A 36 -3.51 -6.55 -5.41
CA GLU A 36 -3.78 -7.99 -5.40
C GLU A 36 -3.41 -8.64 -4.06
N ALA A 37 -2.23 -8.32 -3.53
CA ALA A 37 -1.78 -8.78 -2.21
C ALA A 37 -2.72 -8.30 -1.09
N PHE A 38 -3.13 -7.03 -1.13
CA PHE A 38 -4.12 -6.47 -0.21
C PHE A 38 -5.45 -7.23 -0.28
N GLU A 39 -5.98 -7.48 -1.48
CA GLU A 39 -7.22 -8.22 -1.66
C GLU A 39 -7.14 -9.66 -1.12
N SER A 40 -6.02 -10.34 -1.32
CA SER A 40 -5.77 -11.68 -0.74
C SER A 40 -5.80 -11.63 0.80
N ASN A 41 -5.17 -10.60 1.39
CA ASN A 41 -5.06 -10.43 2.83
C ASN A 41 -6.38 -9.96 3.51
N LEU A 42 -7.32 -9.36 2.77
CA LEU A 42 -8.65 -9.01 3.30
C LEU A 42 -9.45 -10.23 3.76
N HIS A 43 -9.17 -11.42 3.21
CA HIS A 43 -9.87 -12.64 3.59
C HIS A 43 -9.37 -13.23 4.92
N THR A 44 -8.14 -12.92 5.31
CA THR A 44 -7.44 -13.52 6.46
C THR A 44 -7.37 -12.60 7.67
N ALA A 45 -7.51 -11.29 7.50
CA ALA A 45 -7.36 -10.33 8.58
C ALA A 45 -8.60 -10.20 9.49
N GLY A 46 -8.34 -9.93 10.78
CA GLY A 46 -9.32 -9.90 11.86
C GLY A 46 -10.32 -8.73 11.74
N PRO A 47 -11.62 -8.91 12.05
CA PRO A 47 -12.66 -7.91 11.74
C PRO A 47 -12.56 -6.59 12.51
N LEU A 48 -11.88 -6.56 13.66
CA LEU A 48 -12.08 -5.47 14.64
C LEU A 48 -11.42 -4.15 14.23
N ASP A 49 -10.21 -4.17 13.68
CA ASP A 49 -9.50 -2.94 13.30
C ASP A 49 -10.06 -2.32 12.01
N MET A 50 -10.51 -3.17 11.07
CA MET A 50 -11.10 -2.73 9.80
C MET A 50 -12.40 -1.94 9.97
N ILE A 51 -13.19 -2.23 10.99
CA ILE A 51 -14.52 -1.64 11.14
C ILE A 51 -14.42 -0.21 11.73
N TRP A 52 -13.40 0.07 12.54
CA TRP A 52 -13.29 1.33 13.29
C TRP A 52 -12.60 2.43 12.49
N ASP A 53 -11.57 2.08 11.71
CA ASP A 53 -10.92 3.00 10.75
C ASP A 53 -10.46 2.27 9.47
N PRO A 54 -11.38 2.04 8.52
CA PRO A 54 -11.07 1.33 7.28
C PRO A 54 -10.07 2.10 6.39
N ALA A 55 -10.04 3.43 6.48
CA ALA A 55 -9.20 4.24 5.62
C ALA A 55 -7.73 4.13 6.04
N SER A 56 -7.43 4.30 7.33
CA SER A 56 -6.07 4.17 7.85
C SER A 56 -5.56 2.74 7.74
N TYR A 57 -6.39 1.73 8.02
CA TYR A 57 -6.02 0.33 7.81
C TYR A 57 -5.62 0.04 6.35
N ALA A 58 -6.44 0.49 5.40
CA ALA A 58 -6.16 0.29 3.98
C ALA A 58 -4.91 1.05 3.53
N ALA A 59 -4.68 2.26 4.05
CA ALA A 59 -3.50 3.05 3.76
C ALA A 59 -2.21 2.34 4.23
N ASP A 60 -2.16 1.93 5.50
CA ASP A 60 -0.98 1.26 6.08
C ASP A 60 -0.70 -0.09 5.39
N ALA A 61 -1.76 -0.84 5.06
CA ALA A 61 -1.62 -2.11 4.35
C ALA A 61 -1.05 -1.90 2.94
N ILE A 62 -1.55 -0.93 2.19
CA ILE A 62 -1.04 -0.61 0.86
C ILE A 62 0.38 -0.07 0.92
N ASP A 63 0.72 0.79 1.87
CA ASP A 63 2.08 1.31 2.01
C ASP A 63 3.08 0.19 2.31
N ARG A 64 2.68 -0.82 3.10
CA ARG A 64 3.47 -2.04 3.33
C ARG A 64 3.74 -2.85 2.08
N GLU A 65 2.69 -3.17 1.33
CA GLU A 65 2.83 -3.94 0.11
C GLU A 65 3.62 -3.16 -0.95
N MET A 66 3.36 -1.86 -1.11
CA MET A 66 4.09 -1.01 -2.03
C MET A 66 5.57 -0.94 -1.69
N LEU A 67 5.93 -0.73 -0.41
CA LEU A 67 7.32 -0.72 0.02
C LEU A 67 8.03 -2.05 -0.23
N ALA A 68 7.33 -3.17 0.00
CA ALA A 68 7.87 -4.50 -0.25
C ALA A 68 8.16 -4.72 -1.75
N HIS A 69 7.25 -4.30 -2.63
CA HIS A 69 7.41 -4.49 -4.08
C HIS A 69 8.29 -3.43 -4.75
N SER A 70 8.30 -2.19 -4.28
CA SER A 70 8.91 -1.07 -5.01
C SER A 70 10.31 -0.67 -4.52
N SER A 71 10.67 -0.91 -3.26
CA SER A 71 11.89 -0.35 -2.67
C SER A 71 13.18 -0.74 -3.42
N GLY A 72 13.36 -2.03 -3.69
CA GLY A 72 14.50 -2.53 -4.48
C GLY A 72 14.43 -2.09 -5.95
N PRO A 73 13.35 -2.43 -6.68
CA PRO A 73 13.22 -2.09 -8.09
C PRO A 73 13.34 -0.59 -8.40
N LEU A 74 12.82 0.28 -7.53
CA LEU A 74 12.89 1.72 -7.75
C LEU A 74 14.32 2.25 -7.70
N VAL A 75 15.13 1.74 -6.77
CA VAL A 75 16.56 2.03 -6.71
C VAL A 75 17.24 1.54 -7.99
N THR A 76 16.95 0.32 -8.44
CA THR A 76 17.51 -0.23 -9.67
C THR A 76 17.14 0.61 -10.90
N THR A 77 15.89 1.04 -11.03
CA THR A 77 15.45 1.90 -12.15
C THR A 77 16.17 3.25 -12.15
N LEU A 78 16.35 3.88 -10.99
CA LEU A 78 17.09 5.14 -10.89
C LEU A 78 18.59 4.97 -11.18
N MET A 79 19.19 3.85 -10.74
CA MET A 79 20.58 3.51 -11.08
C MET A 79 20.74 3.28 -12.58
N GLN A 80 19.82 2.55 -13.22
CA GLN A 80 19.84 2.33 -14.66
C GLN A 80 19.73 3.66 -15.42
N ALA A 81 18.79 4.53 -15.02
CA ALA A 81 18.64 5.85 -15.63
C ALA A 81 19.90 6.71 -15.47
N ALA A 82 20.56 6.64 -14.31
CA ALA A 82 21.84 7.28 -14.07
C ALA A 82 22.95 6.75 -14.99
N GLU A 83 23.10 5.44 -15.10
CA GLU A 83 24.08 4.80 -16.00
C GLU A 83 23.85 5.22 -17.45
N ASP A 84 22.59 5.19 -17.91
CA ASP A 84 22.21 5.58 -19.27
C ASP A 84 22.53 7.05 -19.58
N LEU A 85 22.41 7.94 -18.59
CA LEU A 85 22.81 9.35 -18.70
C LEU A 85 24.34 9.48 -18.80
N GLY A 86 25.07 8.81 -17.92
CA GLY A 86 26.53 8.83 -17.88
C GLY A 86 27.16 8.27 -19.16
N ALA A 87 26.48 7.30 -19.79
CA ALA A 87 26.89 6.72 -21.07
C ALA A 87 26.70 7.67 -22.26
N LYS A 88 25.88 8.73 -22.16
CA LYS A 88 25.69 9.69 -23.27
C LYS A 88 26.94 10.53 -23.48
N GLU A 89 27.55 11.03 -22.40
CA GLU A 89 28.75 11.88 -22.50
C GLU A 89 29.51 11.94 -21.16
N PRO A 90 30.86 11.95 -21.18
CA PRO A 90 31.68 11.96 -19.96
C PRO A 90 31.37 13.13 -19.00
N ARG A 91 30.94 14.28 -19.52
CA ARG A 91 30.60 15.46 -18.70
C ARG A 91 29.40 15.23 -17.76
N PHE A 92 28.57 14.22 -18.01
CA PHE A 92 27.44 13.88 -17.16
C PHE A 92 27.78 12.92 -16.03
N ALA A 93 29.03 12.46 -15.90
CA ALA A 93 29.42 11.49 -14.87
C ALA A 93 29.05 11.95 -13.44
N ALA A 94 29.21 13.24 -13.14
CA ALA A 94 28.83 13.80 -11.84
C ALA A 94 27.31 13.79 -11.61
N LEU A 95 26.52 14.12 -12.64
CA LEU A 95 25.05 14.12 -12.58
C LEU A 95 24.50 12.69 -12.48
N SER A 96 25.07 11.78 -13.25
CA SER A 96 24.79 10.34 -13.20
C SER A 96 24.98 9.80 -11.77
N LYS A 97 26.14 10.07 -11.16
CA LYS A 97 26.41 9.66 -9.78
C LYS A 97 25.41 10.28 -8.78
N ALA A 98 25.13 11.58 -8.90
CA ALA A 98 24.19 12.26 -8.02
C ALA A 98 22.76 11.70 -8.13
N LEU A 99 22.31 11.38 -9.35
CA LEU A 99 21.01 10.76 -9.59
C LEU A 99 20.91 9.36 -8.92
N ALA A 100 21.96 8.54 -9.04
CA ALA A 100 22.01 7.23 -8.39
C ALA A 100 21.95 7.33 -6.85
N GLU A 101 22.64 8.31 -6.26
CA GLU A 101 22.64 8.54 -4.80
C GLU A 101 21.28 9.08 -4.29
N SER A 102 20.56 9.83 -5.14
CA SER A 102 19.29 10.46 -4.80
C SER A 102 18.14 9.48 -4.55
N ALA A 103 18.27 8.20 -4.94
CA ALA A 103 17.28 7.17 -4.64
C ALA A 103 17.04 7.00 -3.14
N SER A 104 18.08 7.20 -2.32
CA SER A 104 18.00 7.13 -0.85
C SER A 104 17.32 8.34 -0.20
N ALA A 105 17.15 9.45 -0.94
CA ALA A 105 16.57 10.69 -0.45
C ALA A 105 15.06 10.81 -0.73
N LEU A 106 14.45 9.79 -1.37
CA LEU A 106 13.02 9.77 -1.62
C LEU A 106 12.23 9.68 -0.30
N ASP A 107 11.22 10.54 -0.16
CA ASP A 107 10.30 10.53 0.97
C ASP A 107 9.23 9.45 0.76
N LEU A 108 9.59 8.23 1.14
CA LEU A 108 8.71 7.07 1.13
C LEU A 108 7.79 7.06 2.36
N PRO A 109 6.56 6.53 2.26
CA PRO A 109 5.68 6.40 3.41
C PRO A 109 6.35 5.64 4.56
N GLN A 110 6.18 6.12 5.80
CA GLN A 110 6.68 5.45 6.98
C GLN A 110 5.59 4.54 7.54
N ILE A 111 5.90 3.26 7.70
CA ILE A 111 5.01 2.31 8.37
C ILE A 111 5.42 2.28 9.83
N ALA A 112 4.48 2.59 10.73
CA ALA A 112 4.70 2.36 12.15
C ALA A 112 4.89 0.85 12.37
N GLU A 113 6.07 0.41 12.83
CA GLU A 113 6.33 -1.01 13.15
C GLU A 113 5.48 -1.52 14.33
N ASP A 114 4.87 -0.62 15.12
CA ASP A 114 4.07 -0.94 16.29
C ASP A 114 2.57 -1.15 15.99
N ALA A 115 2.24 -2.18 15.21
CA ALA A 115 0.87 -2.70 15.13
C ALA A 115 0.79 -4.24 15.23
N SER A 116 1.88 -4.89 15.64
CA SER A 116 1.93 -6.34 15.87
C SER A 116 2.15 -6.70 17.34
N GLU A 117 1.48 -6.01 18.27
CA GLU A 117 1.11 -6.64 19.53
C GLU A 117 -0.35 -6.28 19.84
N PRO A 118 -1.26 -7.27 19.93
CA PRO A 118 -2.55 -7.02 20.54
C PRO A 118 -2.25 -6.61 21.98
N LYS A 119 -2.43 -5.32 22.30
CA LYS A 119 -2.30 -4.78 23.65
C LYS A 119 -3.19 -5.61 24.56
N ALA A 120 -2.59 -6.61 25.22
CA ALA A 120 -3.27 -7.47 26.16
C ALA A 120 -3.84 -6.54 27.24
N ARG A 121 -5.17 -6.41 27.26
CA ARG A 121 -5.83 -5.76 28.38
C ARG A 121 -5.40 -6.51 29.65
N PRO A 122 -5.06 -5.80 30.73
CA PRO A 122 -4.71 -6.44 31.99
C PRO A 122 -5.88 -7.34 32.42
N THR A 123 -5.59 -8.63 32.50
CA THR A 123 -6.46 -9.66 33.06
C THR A 123 -6.82 -9.23 34.49
N PRO A 124 -8.11 -9.06 34.84
CA PRO A 124 -8.47 -8.88 36.24
C PRO A 124 -8.19 -10.20 36.95
N THR A 125 -7.25 -10.11 37.90
CA THR A 125 -6.83 -11.17 38.83
C THR A 125 -8.06 -11.89 39.41
N ALA A 126 -8.23 -13.16 39.05
CA ALA A 126 -9.18 -14.04 39.72
C ALA A 126 -8.55 -14.60 41.00
N PRO A 127 -9.18 -14.47 42.18
CA PRO A 127 -8.83 -15.27 43.33
C PRO A 127 -9.47 -16.66 43.21
N ALA A 128 -8.75 -17.68 43.67
CA ALA A 128 -9.11 -19.08 43.60
C ALA A 128 -10.25 -19.49 44.56
N THR A 129 -10.74 -20.72 44.34
CA THR A 129 -11.56 -21.63 45.20
C THR A 129 -13.09 -21.46 45.22
N PRO A 130 -13.90 -22.51 45.54
CA PRO A 130 -13.97 -23.89 45.04
C PRO A 130 -15.36 -24.24 44.42
N SER A 131 -15.46 -25.40 43.77
CA SER A 131 -16.72 -26.02 43.30
C SER A 131 -17.62 -26.53 44.44
N PRO A 132 -18.96 -26.45 44.30
CA PRO A 132 -19.82 -27.55 44.70
C PRO A 132 -20.95 -27.88 43.70
N LYS A 133 -21.50 -29.09 43.86
CA LYS A 133 -22.39 -29.88 42.98
C LYS A 133 -23.91 -29.59 43.17
N TRP A 134 -24.69 -30.15 42.23
CA TRP A 134 -26.14 -30.54 42.23
C TRP A 134 -27.15 -29.55 41.57
N PRO A 135 -28.35 -30.00 41.08
CA PRO A 135 -28.64 -31.19 40.26
C PRO A 135 -29.72 -31.04 39.15
N ALA A 136 -29.80 -32.01 38.24
CA ALA A 136 -31.01 -32.62 37.65
C ALA A 136 -32.23 -31.76 37.21
N LEU A 137 -32.07 -30.52 36.72
CA LEU A 137 -33.19 -29.73 36.16
C LEU A 137 -33.12 -29.47 34.64
N LEU A 138 -32.06 -29.92 33.95
CA LEU A 138 -31.80 -29.56 32.55
C LEU A 138 -32.28 -30.58 31.50
N LEU A 139 -32.85 -31.72 31.89
CA LEU A 139 -33.36 -32.71 30.92
C LEU A 139 -34.83 -32.54 30.52
N ARG A 140 -35.54 -31.52 31.03
CA ARG A 140 -36.96 -31.31 30.71
C ARG A 140 -37.23 -30.20 29.68
N ARG A 141 -36.19 -29.57 29.13
CA ARG A 141 -36.28 -28.52 28.09
C ARG A 141 -35.85 -28.96 26.68
N ALA A 142 -35.71 -30.27 26.44
CA ALA A 142 -35.37 -30.78 25.11
C ALA A 142 -36.61 -31.12 24.25
N SER A 143 -37.81 -31.26 24.84
CA SER A 143 -39.03 -31.63 24.10
C SER A 143 -39.88 -30.45 23.62
N GLU A 144 -39.55 -29.20 23.98
CA GLU A 144 -40.24 -28.00 23.49
C GLU A 144 -39.53 -27.29 22.32
N LEU A 145 -38.30 -27.69 21.98
CA LEU A 145 -37.57 -27.13 20.83
C LEU A 145 -38.00 -27.68 19.46
N GLY A 146 -38.81 -28.73 19.42
CA GLY A 146 -39.26 -29.36 18.17
C GLY A 146 -40.37 -28.62 17.41
N ARG A 147 -40.88 -27.48 17.93
CA ARG A 147 -42.04 -26.78 17.35
C ARG A 147 -41.84 -25.27 17.11
N LYS A 148 -40.62 -24.76 17.33
CA LYS A 148 -40.21 -23.35 17.06
C LYS A 148 -39.12 -23.23 15.97
N ALA A 149 -38.92 -24.27 15.16
CA ALA A 149 -37.86 -24.29 14.16
C ALA A 149 -38.28 -23.77 12.77
N SER A 150 -39.56 -23.45 12.54
CA SER A 150 -40.03 -22.91 11.26
C SER A 150 -39.93 -21.39 11.17
N ASP A 151 -40.02 -20.66 12.28
CA ASP A 151 -40.01 -19.18 12.28
C ASP A 151 -38.58 -18.61 12.41
N ASN A 152 -37.63 -19.38 12.98
CA ASN A 152 -36.25 -18.94 13.18
C ASN A 152 -35.35 -19.08 11.94
N ILE A 153 -35.81 -19.73 10.87
CA ILE A 153 -35.04 -19.83 9.61
C ILE A 153 -35.02 -18.47 8.90
N GLY A 154 -36.11 -17.70 8.97
CA GLY A 154 -36.18 -16.34 8.43
C GLY A 154 -35.25 -15.38 9.16
N GLU A 155 -35.28 -15.36 10.49
CA GLU A 155 -34.41 -14.48 11.30
C GLU A 155 -32.92 -14.86 11.22
N ALA A 156 -32.60 -16.16 11.15
CA ALA A 156 -31.22 -16.63 10.92
C ALA A 156 -30.73 -16.29 9.50
N ALA A 157 -31.58 -16.42 8.48
CA ALA A 157 -31.25 -16.01 7.13
C ALA A 157 -31.10 -14.49 7.01
N ASP A 158 -31.97 -13.71 7.66
CA ASP A 158 -31.93 -12.25 7.65
C ASP A 158 -30.75 -11.69 8.45
N SER A 159 -30.35 -12.34 9.54
CA SER A 159 -29.15 -11.96 10.30
C SER A 159 -27.88 -12.32 9.54
N ALA A 160 -27.80 -13.51 8.95
CA ALA A 160 -26.70 -13.90 8.07
C ALA A 160 -26.61 -12.97 6.84
N ALA A 161 -27.74 -12.63 6.22
CA ALA A 161 -27.80 -11.68 5.11
C ALA A 161 -27.34 -10.28 5.50
N ARG A 162 -27.71 -9.81 6.70
CA ARG A 162 -27.20 -8.54 7.25
C ARG A 162 -25.69 -8.58 7.47
N THR A 163 -25.16 -9.61 8.12
CA THR A 163 -23.72 -9.76 8.36
C THR A 163 -22.92 -9.88 7.06
N LEU A 164 -23.43 -10.64 6.07
CA LEU A 164 -22.80 -10.75 4.76
C LEU A 164 -22.83 -9.41 4.02
N ARG A 165 -23.96 -8.70 4.05
CA ARG A 165 -24.10 -7.38 3.44
C ARG A 165 -23.15 -6.37 4.07
N ASP A 166 -23.09 -6.32 5.39
CA ASP A 166 -22.18 -5.42 6.12
C ASP A 166 -20.72 -5.72 5.79
N ARG A 167 -20.35 -7.01 5.66
CA ARG A 167 -19.02 -7.43 5.23
C ARG A 167 -18.71 -7.01 3.80
N THR A 168 -19.63 -7.19 2.86
CA THR A 168 -19.43 -6.77 1.46
C THR A 168 -19.23 -5.26 1.35
N ILE A 169 -20.05 -4.46 2.05
CA ILE A 169 -19.93 -3.01 2.07
C ILE A 169 -18.60 -2.57 2.68
N LEU A 170 -18.15 -3.23 3.75
CA LEU A 170 -16.85 -2.96 4.34
C LEU A 170 -15.70 -3.26 3.37
N HIS A 171 -15.73 -4.41 2.70
CA HIS A 171 -14.70 -4.78 1.71
C HIS A 171 -14.64 -3.75 0.56
N ASP A 172 -15.79 -3.30 0.06
CA ASP A 172 -15.82 -2.29 -1.01
C ASP A 172 -15.27 -0.94 -0.55
N ARG A 173 -15.55 -0.54 0.70
CA ARG A 173 -14.96 0.66 1.31
C ARG A 173 -13.44 0.53 1.44
N LEU A 174 -12.96 -0.63 1.89
CA LEU A 174 -11.54 -0.92 2.03
C LEU A 174 -10.82 -0.87 0.67
N ARG A 175 -11.38 -1.51 -0.37
CA ARG A 175 -10.85 -1.42 -1.75
C ARG A 175 -10.82 0.00 -2.27
N SER A 176 -11.91 0.75 -2.05
CA SER A 176 -11.99 2.15 -2.47
C SER A 176 -10.94 3.01 -1.75
N ALA A 177 -10.77 2.81 -0.45
CA ALA A 177 -9.77 3.51 0.34
C ALA A 177 -8.34 3.18 -0.10
N ALA A 178 -8.03 1.89 -0.29
CA ALA A 178 -6.75 1.41 -0.79
C ALA A 178 -6.38 2.04 -2.15
N ARG A 179 -7.31 2.00 -3.12
CA ARG A 179 -7.10 2.59 -4.46
C ARG A 179 -6.92 4.10 -4.38
N THR A 180 -7.71 4.78 -3.54
CA THR A 180 -7.60 6.23 -3.36
C THR A 180 -6.26 6.61 -2.73
N HIS A 181 -5.82 5.86 -1.72
CA HIS A 181 -4.52 6.07 -1.07
C HIS A 181 -3.36 5.83 -2.05
N LEU A 182 -3.37 4.72 -2.78
CA LEU A 182 -2.37 4.43 -3.82
C LEU A 182 -2.30 5.56 -4.86
N ALA A 183 -3.46 5.98 -5.37
CA ALA A 183 -3.54 7.05 -6.36
C ALA A 183 -3.00 8.39 -5.83
N ASN A 184 -3.19 8.68 -4.55
CA ASN A 184 -2.78 9.95 -3.96
C ASN A 184 -1.34 9.94 -3.46
N ARG A 185 -0.92 8.94 -2.69
CA ARG A 185 0.38 8.92 -1.98
C ARG A 185 1.53 8.40 -2.85
N TRP A 186 1.23 7.53 -3.81
CA TRP A 186 2.25 6.90 -4.67
C TRP A 186 2.22 7.45 -6.08
N MET A 187 1.05 7.41 -6.72
CA MET A 187 0.90 7.69 -8.16
C MET A 187 0.48 9.14 -8.48
N GLY A 188 0.24 9.94 -7.46
CA GLY A 188 -0.29 11.29 -7.62
C GLY A 188 0.70 12.21 -8.33
N ARG A 189 0.19 13.23 -9.02
CA ARG A 189 1.03 14.27 -9.67
C ARG A 189 1.34 15.44 -8.75
N SER A 190 0.56 15.61 -7.68
CA SER A 190 0.67 16.71 -6.72
C SER A 190 0.03 16.30 -5.39
N GLY A 191 0.55 16.79 -4.27
CA GLY A 191 0.04 16.49 -2.93
C GLY A 191 1.01 16.90 -1.83
N GLN A 192 0.54 16.86 -0.58
CA GLN A 192 1.37 17.01 0.63
C GLN A 192 1.06 15.84 1.58
N PRO A 193 2.02 14.97 1.92
CA PRO A 193 3.40 14.92 1.39
C PRO A 193 3.41 14.64 -0.14
N ARG A 194 4.53 14.97 -0.80
CA ARG A 194 4.62 14.82 -2.26
C ARG A 194 4.52 13.34 -2.64
N PRO A 195 3.69 12.98 -3.64
CA PRO A 195 3.58 11.58 -4.05
C PRO A 195 4.90 11.04 -4.61
N VAL A 196 5.17 9.74 -4.43
CA VAL A 196 6.45 9.12 -4.80
C VAL A 196 6.77 9.30 -6.29
N LEU A 197 5.82 9.04 -7.19
CA LEU A 197 6.01 9.24 -8.63
C LEU A 197 6.35 10.71 -8.96
N ALA A 198 5.69 11.66 -8.32
CA ALA A 198 5.97 13.08 -8.52
C ALA A 198 7.37 13.49 -8.02
N GLN A 199 7.87 12.87 -6.95
CA GLN A 199 9.25 13.07 -6.49
C GLN A 199 10.26 12.56 -7.52
N VAL A 200 10.05 11.34 -8.04
CA VAL A 200 10.92 10.72 -9.05
C VAL A 200 10.95 11.51 -10.35
N ILE A 201 9.78 11.93 -10.85
CA ILE A 201 9.68 12.76 -12.05
C ILE A 201 10.46 14.06 -11.87
N LEU A 202 10.30 14.74 -10.73
CA LEU A 202 11.01 15.99 -10.47
C LEU A 202 12.53 15.78 -10.47
N LEU A 203 13.01 14.73 -9.81
CA LEU A 203 14.43 14.41 -9.77
C LEU A 203 15.02 14.20 -11.18
N ILE A 204 14.29 13.48 -12.04
CA ILE A 204 14.70 13.23 -13.43
C ILE A 204 14.65 14.52 -14.25
N ASP A 205 13.58 15.32 -14.12
CA ASP A 205 13.43 16.60 -14.82
C ASP A 205 14.54 17.60 -14.42
N GLU A 206 14.86 17.70 -13.13
CA GLU A 206 15.94 18.57 -12.63
C GLU A 206 17.30 18.12 -13.15
N THR A 207 17.57 16.81 -13.15
CA THR A 207 18.81 16.24 -13.71
C THR A 207 18.92 16.52 -15.21
N ALA A 208 17.83 16.34 -15.96
CA ALA A 208 17.77 16.64 -17.39
C ALA A 208 17.99 18.14 -17.67
N ALA A 209 17.42 19.02 -16.85
CA ALA A 209 17.59 20.46 -16.97
C ALA A 209 19.05 20.86 -16.73
N GLN A 210 19.70 20.32 -15.69
CA GLN A 210 21.11 20.57 -15.41
C GLN A 210 22.01 20.06 -16.54
N ALA A 211 21.76 18.85 -17.05
CA ALA A 211 22.52 18.27 -18.16
C ALA A 211 22.48 19.15 -19.43
N ARG A 212 21.32 19.77 -19.74
CA ARG A 212 21.16 20.67 -20.90
C ARG A 212 21.87 22.02 -20.74
N MET A 213 22.19 22.43 -19.52
CA MET A 213 22.89 23.68 -19.21
C MET A 213 24.41 23.53 -19.20
N LEU A 214 24.93 22.29 -19.16
CA LEU A 214 26.37 22.06 -19.21
C LEU A 214 26.94 22.45 -20.59
N PRO A 215 28.04 23.21 -20.63
CA PRO A 215 28.69 23.68 -21.85
C PRO A 215 29.38 22.53 -22.59
#